data_AF-A0A925ZG44-F1
#
_entry.id   AF-A0A925ZG44-F1
#
_cell.length_a   1.000
_cell.length_b   1.000
_cell.length_c   1.000
_cell.angle_alpha   90.00
_cell.angle_beta   90.00
_cell.angle_gamma   90.00
#
_symmetry.space_group_name_H-M   'P 1'
#
loop_
_entity.id
_entity.type
_entity.pdbx_description
1 polymer ?
#
loop_
_entity_poly.entity_id
_entity_poly.type
_entity_poly.pdbx_seq_one_letter_code
_entity_poly.pdbx_strand_id
1 'polypeptide(L)'
;NVSGGDLAKALEKLLRRAAPESIKPLGKPRKSLSDQMRVVLHALSNEWRSLEDMVEDPFTRSEAVYWFLALLELVRLGQAAAQVEGEDVVFARANSKHP
;
A
#
# COMPACT_ATOMS: atom_id res chain seq x y z
N ASN A 1 -3.11 11.98 -14.06
CA ASN A 1 -1.85 11.22 -13.97
C ASN A 1 -1.30 11.35 -12.57
N VAL A 2 -1.08 10.23 -11.89
CA VAL A 2 -0.38 10.18 -10.59
C VAL A 2 1.13 10.21 -10.87
N SER A 3 1.87 11.10 -10.22
CA SER A 3 3.33 11.18 -10.34
C SER A 3 4.04 10.33 -9.28
N GLY A 4 5.33 10.04 -9.51
CA GLY A 4 6.17 9.40 -8.48
C GLY A 4 6.31 10.25 -7.22
N GLY A 5 6.24 11.58 -7.33
CA GLY A 5 6.26 12.49 -6.19
C GLY A 5 5.00 12.37 -5.33
N ASP A 6 3.84 12.17 -5.95
CA ASP A 6 2.58 12.00 -5.22
C ASP A 6 2.59 10.68 -4.43
N LEU A 7 3.08 9.61 -5.06
CA LEU A 7 3.25 8.30 -4.42
C LEU A 7 4.27 8.33 -3.28
N ALA A 8 5.38 9.06 -3.44
CA ALA A 8 6.38 9.23 -2.40
C ALA A 8 5.81 9.95 -1.17
N LYS A 9 4.99 10.99 -1.38
CA LYS A 9 4.28 11.69 -0.29
C LYS A 9 3.30 10.77 0.43
N ALA A 10 2.54 9.94 -0.29
CA ALA A 10 1.62 8.98 0.32
C ALA A 10 2.36 7.97 1.21
N LEU A 11 3.50 7.43 0.74
CA LEU A 11 4.35 6.56 1.54
C LEU A 11 4.94 7.29 2.75
N GLU A 12 5.41 8.53 2.58
CA GLU A 12 5.95 9.33 3.67
C GLU A 12 4.92 9.54 4.78
N LYS A 13 3.67 9.87 4.43
CA LYS A 13 2.57 10.02 5.40
C LYS A 13 2.35 8.71 6.19
N LEU A 14 2.23 7.58 5.50
CA LEU A 14 2.10 6.27 6.15
C LEU A 14 3.27 5.96 7.10
N LEU A 15 4.52 6.23 6.68
CA LEU A 15 5.72 5.95 7.49
C LEU A 15 5.79 6.76 8.78
N ARG A 16 5.14 7.92 8.86
CA ARG A 16 5.08 8.74 10.08
C ARG A 16 4.26 8.08 11.20
N ARG A 17 3.34 7.18 10.86
CA ARG A 17 2.52 6.40 11.81
C ARG A 17 3.18 5.10 12.29
N ALA A 18 4.25 4.67 11.61
CA ALA A 18 4.85 3.38 11.87
C ALA A 18 5.49 3.30 13.27
N ALA A 19 5.21 2.19 13.95
CA ALA A 19 5.84 1.86 15.22
C ALA A 19 7.35 1.55 15.02
N PRO A 20 8.18 1.76 16.06
CA PRO A 20 9.58 1.34 16.05
C PRO A 20 9.71 -0.15 15.72
N GLU A 21 10.75 -0.51 14.95
CA GLU A 21 11.02 -1.93 14.68
C GLU A 21 11.41 -2.65 15.96
N SER A 22 10.76 -3.77 16.24
CA SER A 22 11.23 -4.69 17.27
C SER A 22 12.47 -5.42 16.77
N ILE A 23 13.46 -5.57 17.63
CA ILE A 23 14.65 -6.36 17.33
C ILE A 23 14.21 -7.81 17.16
N LYS A 24 14.07 -8.27 15.91
CA LYS A 24 13.71 -9.66 15.62
C LYS A 24 14.95 -10.55 15.72
N PRO A 25 14.82 -11.77 16.27
CA PRO A 25 15.88 -12.78 16.17
C PRO A 25 16.22 -13.05 14.70
N LEU A 26 17.51 -13.14 14.40
CA LEU A 26 18.02 -13.52 13.08
C LEU A 26 17.47 -14.90 12.70
N GLY A 27 16.75 -15.01 11.58
CA GLY A 27 16.29 -16.30 11.04
C GLY A 27 14.81 -16.43 10.71
N LYS A 28 13.94 -15.44 11.01
CA LYS A 28 12.55 -15.50 10.52
C LYS A 28 12.50 -15.35 8.99
N PRO A 29 11.77 -16.23 8.27
CA PRO A 29 11.54 -16.06 6.84
C PRO A 29 10.94 -14.68 6.56
N ARG A 30 11.48 -13.97 5.56
CA ARG A 30 10.86 -12.72 5.08
C ARG A 30 9.49 -13.05 4.49
N LYS A 31 8.47 -12.26 4.79
CA LYS A 31 7.15 -12.39 4.13
C LYS A 31 7.35 -12.28 2.61
N SER A 32 6.76 -13.19 1.84
CA SER A 32 6.78 -13.12 0.38
C SER A 32 6.01 -11.89 -0.08
N LEU A 33 6.54 -11.15 -1.05
CA LEU A 33 5.82 -10.03 -1.67
C LEU A 33 4.50 -10.50 -2.28
N SER A 34 4.47 -11.69 -2.90
CA SER A 34 3.25 -12.27 -3.46
C SER A 34 2.20 -12.57 -2.38
N ASP A 35 2.60 -12.97 -1.18
CA ASP A 35 1.67 -13.17 -0.07
C ASP A 35 1.13 -11.81 0.40
N GLN A 36 1.99 -10.79 0.49
CA GLN A 36 1.57 -9.44 0.83
C GLN A 36 0.60 -8.86 -0.20
N MET A 37 0.82 -9.11 -1.50
CA MET A 37 -0.13 -8.70 -2.56
C MET A 37 -1.52 -9.29 -2.35
N ARG A 38 -1.66 -10.54 -1.89
CA ARG A 38 -2.98 -11.12 -1.58
C ARG A 38 -3.66 -10.39 -0.42
N VAL A 39 -2.91 -10.04 0.62
CA VAL A 39 -3.42 -9.25 1.75
C VAL A 39 -3.89 -7.87 1.29
N VAL A 40 -3.07 -7.16 0.52
CA VAL A 40 -3.42 -5.83 -0.01
C VAL A 40 -4.62 -5.89 -0.95
N LEU A 41 -4.68 -6.90 -1.81
CA LEU A 41 -5.82 -7.11 -2.71
C LEU A 41 -7.13 -7.36 -1.96
N HIS A 42 -7.07 -8.06 -0.84
CA HIS A 42 -8.24 -8.28 0.02
C HIS A 42 -8.66 -7.00 0.77
N ALA A 43 -7.70 -6.16 1.15
CA ALA A 43 -7.96 -4.89 1.80
C ALA A 43 -8.54 -3.84 0.84
N LEU A 44 -8.27 -3.93 -0.46
CA LEU A 44 -8.82 -3.01 -1.47
C LEU A 44 -10.34 -3.15 -1.60
N SER A 45 -11.05 -2.03 -1.44
CA SER A 45 -12.48 -1.90 -1.70
C SER A 45 -12.72 -1.18 -3.02
N ASN A 46 -13.99 -1.08 -3.45
CA ASN A 46 -14.37 -0.25 -4.59
C ASN A 46 -14.41 1.24 -4.25
N GLU A 47 -14.27 1.59 -2.96
CA GLU A 47 -14.21 2.97 -2.49
C GLU A 47 -12.77 3.49 -2.56
N TRP A 48 -12.62 4.73 -3.00
CA TRP A 48 -11.33 5.41 -3.03
C TRP A 48 -10.92 5.78 -1.61
N ARG A 49 -9.76 5.29 -1.17
CA ARG A 49 -9.22 5.56 0.17
C ARG A 49 -7.74 5.92 0.11
N SER A 50 -7.28 6.74 1.04
CA SER A 50 -5.86 7.03 1.18
C SER A 50 -5.09 5.78 1.61
N LEU A 51 -3.78 5.75 1.35
CA LEU A 51 -2.92 4.67 1.84
C LEU A 51 -2.98 4.53 3.37
N GLU A 52 -3.14 5.64 4.08
CA GLU A 52 -3.26 5.67 5.53
C GLU A 52 -4.54 4.99 6.03
N ASP A 53 -5.67 5.22 5.37
CA ASP A 53 -6.95 4.62 5.78
C ASP A 53 -7.04 3.12 5.46
N MET A 54 -6.14 2.62 4.61
CA MET A 54 -6.10 1.21 4.21
C MET A 54 -5.25 0.33 5.12
N VAL A 55 -4.27 0.91 5.82
CA VAL A 55 -3.32 0.17 6.66
C VAL A 55 -3.72 0.30 8.12
N GLU A 56 -4.09 -0.84 8.71
CA GLU A 56 -4.47 -0.95 10.12
C GLU A 56 -3.25 -0.91 11.04
N ASP A 57 -3.34 -0.14 12.12
CA ASP A 57 -2.34 -0.07 13.19
C ASP A 57 -2.45 -1.27 14.15
N PRO A 58 -1.33 -1.69 14.79
CA PRO A 58 0.03 -1.17 14.63
C PRO A 58 0.79 -1.85 13.48
N PHE A 59 1.67 -1.10 12.82
CA PHE A 59 2.60 -1.65 11.83
C PHE A 59 4.01 -1.06 11.97
N THR A 60 5.02 -1.81 11.53
CA THR A 60 6.42 -1.35 11.46
C THR A 60 6.72 -0.63 10.13
N ARG A 61 7.83 0.11 10.07
CA ARG A 61 8.29 0.76 8.82
C ARG A 61 8.48 -0.24 7.69
N SER A 62 9.12 -1.37 7.99
CA SER A 62 9.24 -2.47 7.02
C SER A 62 7.88 -2.94 6.52
N GLU A 63 6.89 -3.15 7.40
CA GLU A 63 5.55 -3.57 6.98
C GLU A 63 4.87 -2.54 6.09
N ALA A 64 4.97 -1.24 6.42
CA ALA A 64 4.47 -0.15 5.57
C ALA A 64 5.09 -0.17 4.16
N VAL A 65 6.41 -0.34 4.07
CA VAL A 65 7.11 -0.43 2.77
C VAL A 65 6.64 -1.64 1.98
N TYR A 66 6.53 -2.81 2.61
CA TYR A 66 6.04 -4.02 1.93
C TYR A 66 4.59 -3.87 1.47
N TRP A 67 3.75 -3.20 2.27
CA TRP A 67 2.37 -2.88 1.91
C TRP A 67 2.32 -1.99 0.67
N PHE A 68 3.12 -0.93 0.66
CA PHE A 68 3.21 0.01 -0.46
C PHE A 68 3.74 -0.65 -1.74
N LEU A 69 4.81 -1.46 -1.65
CA LEU A 69 5.35 -2.18 -2.80
C LEU A 69 4.33 -3.18 -3.38
N ALA A 70 3.61 -3.91 -2.52
CA ALA A 70 2.56 -4.81 -2.95
C ALA A 70 1.41 -4.05 -3.65
N LEU A 71 1.03 -2.87 -3.15
CA LEU A 71 0.03 -2.02 -3.77
C LEU A 71 0.47 -1.52 -5.16
N LEU A 72 1.73 -1.08 -5.30
CA LEU A 72 2.28 -0.65 -6.59
C LEU A 72 2.30 -1.79 -7.61
N GLU A 73 2.64 -3.01 -7.19
CA GLU A 73 2.57 -4.17 -8.07
C GLU A 73 1.13 -4.48 -8.50
N LEU A 74 0.14 -4.32 -7.62
CA LEU A 74 -1.27 -4.48 -7.99
C LEU A 74 -1.73 -3.40 -8.99
N VAL A 75 -1.24 -2.16 -8.85
CA VAL A 75 -1.48 -1.10 -9.84
C VAL A 75 -0.83 -1.45 -11.17
N ARG A 76 0.42 -1.93 -11.16
CA ARG A 76 1.15 -2.37 -12.37
C ARG A 76 0.44 -3.52 -13.08
N LEU A 77 -0.24 -4.39 -12.34
CA LEU A 77 -1.03 -5.52 -12.86
C LEU A 77 -2.48 -5.13 -13.24
N GLY A 78 -2.89 -3.87 -13.04
CA GLY A 78 -4.25 -3.42 -13.31
C GLY A 78 -5.30 -4.00 -12.36
N GLN A 79 -4.90 -4.47 -11.17
CA GLN A 79 -5.81 -4.97 -10.12
C GLN A 79 -6.20 -3.88 -9.10
N ALA A 80 -5.44 -2.79 -9.06
CA ALA A 80 -5.73 -1.59 -8.30
C ALA A 80 -5.63 -0.37 -9.22
N ALA A 81 -6.36 0.68 -8.88
CA ALA A 81 -6.25 1.98 -9.50
C ALA A 81 -5.77 3.01 -8.48
N ALA A 82 -5.07 4.04 -8.95
CA ALA A 82 -4.63 5.17 -8.15
C ALA A 82 -5.02 6.47 -8.85
N GLN A 83 -5.49 7.46 -8.09
CA GLN A 83 -5.76 8.80 -8.59
C GLN A 83 -5.35 9.84 -7.54
N VAL A 84 -5.21 11.09 -8.00
CA VAL A 84 -5.00 12.23 -7.10
C VAL A 84 -6.37 12.84 -6.80
N GLU A 85 -6.67 13.02 -5.53
CA GLU A 85 -7.88 13.68 -5.03
C GLU A 85 -7.45 14.78 -4.06
N GLY A 86 -7.59 16.04 -4.46
CA GLY A 86 -7.03 17.17 -3.73
C GLY A 86 -5.50 17.09 -3.65
N GLU A 87 -4.97 17.01 -2.42
CA GLU A 87 -3.53 16.86 -2.14
C GLU A 87 -3.10 15.42 -1.86
N ASP A 88 -4.04 14.47 -1.97
CA ASP A 88 -3.85 13.07 -1.58
C ASP A 88 -3.87 12.11 -2.78
N VAL A 89 -3.17 10.99 -2.61
CA VAL A 89 -3.31 9.83 -3.50
C VAL A 89 -4.26 8.85 -2.86
N VAL A 90 -5.31 8.52 -3.59
CA VAL A 90 -6.31 7.54 -3.19
C VAL A 90 -6.27 6.32 -4.11
N PHE A 91 -6.59 5.16 -3.54
CA PHE A 91 -6.54 3.86 -4.18
C PHE A 91 -7.89 3.17 -4.08
N ALA A 92 -8.24 2.42 -5.13
CA ALA A 92 -9.41 1.56 -5.16
C ALA A 92 -9.09 0.28 -5.93
N ARG A 93 -9.92 -0.73 -5.74
CA ARG A 93 -9.88 -1.95 -6.55
C ARG A 93 -10.19 -1.60 -8.00
N ALA A 94 -9.38 -2.09 -8.93
CA ALA A 94 -9.70 -1.94 -10.34
C ALA A 94 -10.99 -2.74 -10.63
N ASN A 95 -12.04 -2.05 -11.06
CA ASN A 95 -13.22 -2.73 -11.57
C ASN A 95 -12.84 -3.41 -12.87
N SER A 96 -13.23 -4.68 -13.04
CA SER A 96 -13.08 -5.45 -14.29
C SER A 96 -13.88 -4.90 -15.49
N LYS A 97 -14.32 -3.64 -15.40
CA LYS A 97 -15.01 -2.88 -16.43
C LYS A 97 -14.18 -1.66 -16.83
N HIS A 98 -12.94 -1.84 -17.24
CA HIS A 98 -12.33 -0.93 -18.21
C HIS A 98 -11.69 -1.78 -19.34
N PRO A 99 -12.11 -1.57 -20.60
CA PRO A 99 -11.59 -2.27 -21.78
C PRO A 99 -10.14 -1.89 -22.08
#